data_AF-A0A0T6AGJ8-F1
#
_entry.id   AF-A0A0T6AGJ8-F1
#
_cell.length_a   1.000
_cell.length_b   1.000
_cell.length_c   1.000
_cell.angle_alpha   90.00
_cell.angle_beta   90.00
_cell.angle_gamma   90.00
#
_symmetry.space_group_name_H-M   'P 1'
#
loop_
_entity.id
_entity.type
_entity.pdbx_description
1 polymer ?
#
loop_
_entity_poly.entity_id
_entity_poly.type
_entity_poly.pdbx_seq_one_letter_code
_entity_poly.pdbx_strand_id
1 'polypeptide(L)'
;MLDLFAGTGALGLEALSRGAFSAVLVESDPRTFAVMRRNVLELGAGGAEPLLMDYRAALRVLARRGSRFGLVFLDPPYGKGIAARSADDLAGAGVLEPGGTVVVEEAERTGELPFPPGWERAEDRRYGDTRVMIFTVEKEPG
;
A
#
# COMPACT_ATOMS: atom_id res chain seq x y z
N MET A 1 4.58 2.62 7.78
CA MET A 1 4.16 2.35 6.38
C MET A 1 2.75 1.79 6.35
N LEU A 2 2.10 1.81 5.18
CA LEU A 2 0.81 1.17 4.93
C LEU A 2 0.93 0.18 3.77
N ASP A 3 0.45 -1.03 3.96
CA ASP A 3 0.26 -2.01 2.90
C ASP A 3 -1.23 -2.26 2.73
N LEU A 4 -1.78 -1.80 1.60
CA LEU A 4 -3.22 -1.72 1.40
C LEU A 4 -3.85 -3.02 0.88
N PHE A 5 -2.99 -3.95 0.42
CA PHE A 5 -3.35 -5.26 -0.12
C PHE A 5 -2.34 -6.31 0.37
N ALA A 6 -2.19 -6.39 1.69
CA ALA A 6 -1.00 -6.97 2.31
C ALA A 6 -0.87 -8.49 2.15
N GLY A 7 -1.92 -9.22 1.75
CA GLY A 7 -1.85 -10.66 1.56
C GLY A 7 -1.40 -11.37 2.84
N THR A 8 -0.30 -12.11 2.76
CA THR A 8 0.30 -12.79 3.92
C THR A 8 1.13 -11.87 4.83
N GLY A 9 1.20 -10.58 4.52
CA GLY A 9 1.95 -9.55 5.25
C GLY A 9 3.44 -9.50 4.91
N ALA A 10 3.91 -10.23 3.90
CA ALA A 10 5.33 -10.42 3.63
C ALA A 10 6.10 -9.09 3.49
N LEU A 11 5.59 -8.14 2.70
CA LEU A 11 6.25 -6.84 2.48
C LEU A 11 6.32 -6.00 3.75
N GLY A 12 5.20 -5.86 4.47
CA GLY A 12 5.17 -5.12 5.71
C GLY A 12 6.05 -5.73 6.81
N LEU A 13 6.11 -7.05 6.91
CA LEU A 13 6.98 -7.76 7.85
C LEU A 13 8.46 -7.59 7.51
N GLU A 14 8.81 -7.65 6.22
CA GLU A 14 10.16 -7.38 5.73
C GLU A 14 10.57 -5.93 6.02
N ALA A 15 9.66 -4.97 5.83
CA ALA A 15 9.93 -3.58 6.15
C ALA A 15 10.17 -3.35 7.64
N LEU A 16 9.41 -3.99 8.53
CA LEU A 16 9.65 -3.98 9.98
C LEU A 16 11.02 -4.57 10.31
N SER A 17 11.38 -5.70 9.71
CA SER A 17 12.71 -6.33 9.85
C SER A 17 13.85 -5.38 9.43
N ARG A 18 13.60 -4.54 8.43
CA ARG A 18 14.54 -3.52 7.92
C ARG A 18 14.51 -2.19 8.68
N GLY A 19 13.78 -2.11 9.79
CA GLY A 19 13.78 -0.95 10.68
C GLY A 19 12.62 0.03 10.50
N ALA A 20 11.56 -0.33 9.76
CA ALA A 20 10.32 0.43 9.83
C ALA A 20 9.76 0.40 11.26
N PHE A 21 9.35 1.56 11.78
CA PHE A 21 8.80 1.66 13.13
C PHE A 21 7.45 0.94 13.28
N SER A 22 6.59 1.09 12.27
CA SER A 22 5.26 0.46 12.25
C SER A 22 4.81 0.16 10.82
N ALA A 23 3.96 -0.87 10.69
CA ALA A 23 3.35 -1.27 9.44
C ALA A 23 1.87 -1.60 9.64
N VAL A 24 0.99 -0.84 9.01
CA VAL A 24 -0.44 -1.18 8.93
C VAL A 24 -0.65 -2.11 7.73
N LEU A 25 -1.25 -3.27 7.95
CA LEU A 25 -1.40 -4.33 6.96
C LEU A 25 -2.89 -4.60 6.73
N VAL A 26 -3.39 -4.29 5.54
CA VAL A 26 -4.82 -4.43 5.21
C VAL A 26 -5.04 -5.65 4.35
N GLU A 27 -5.94 -6.54 4.76
CA GLU A 27 -6.39 -7.69 3.97
C GLU A 27 -7.89 -7.87 4.15
N SER A 28 -8.58 -8.24 3.08
CA SER A 28 -10.04 -8.41 3.05
C SER A 28 -10.47 -9.88 3.11
N ASP A 29 -9.64 -10.82 2.68
CA ASP A 29 -9.90 -12.25 2.73
C ASP A 29 -9.56 -12.82 4.12
N PRO A 30 -10.54 -13.39 4.85
CA PRO A 30 -10.31 -13.91 6.19
C PRO A 30 -9.29 -15.06 6.28
N ARG A 31 -9.13 -15.86 5.21
CA ARG A 31 -8.19 -17.01 5.22
C ARG A 31 -6.76 -16.51 5.08
N THR A 32 -6.52 -15.62 4.13
CA THR A 32 -5.23 -14.96 3.93
C THR A 32 -4.86 -14.11 5.14
N PHE A 33 -5.82 -13.39 5.72
CA PHE A 33 -5.62 -12.64 6.96
C PHE A 33 -5.23 -13.53 8.15
N ALA A 34 -5.81 -14.73 8.27
CA ALA A 34 -5.40 -15.68 9.31
C ALA A 34 -3.93 -16.11 9.15
N VAL A 35 -3.46 -16.29 7.90
CA VAL A 35 -2.04 -16.54 7.60
C VAL A 35 -1.18 -15.34 7.98
N MET A 36 -1.58 -14.13 7.61
CA MET A 36 -0.88 -12.90 7.99
C MET A 36 -0.72 -12.79 9.51
N ARG A 37 -1.80 -13.00 10.27
CA ARG A 37 -1.75 -12.95 11.74
C ARG A 37 -0.80 -13.98 12.33
N ARG A 38 -0.77 -15.21 11.77
CA ARG A 38 0.18 -16.23 12.19
C ARG A 38 1.61 -15.76 11.95
N ASN A 39 1.91 -15.25 10.75
CA ASN A 39 3.25 -14.77 10.41
C ASN A 39 3.70 -13.61 11.33
N VAL A 40 2.80 -12.66 11.62
CA VAL A 40 3.07 -11.56 12.57
C VAL A 40 3.45 -12.09 13.96
N LEU A 41 2.74 -13.10 14.45
CA LEU A 41 3.00 -13.71 15.75
C LEU A 41 4.30 -14.52 15.76
N GLU A 42 4.52 -15.37 14.77
CA GLU A 42 5.70 -16.23 14.65
C GLU A 42 7.00 -15.42 14.54
N LEU A 43 6.96 -14.27 13.87
CA LEU A 43 8.12 -13.39 13.71
C LEU A 43 8.26 -12.35 14.85
N GLY A 44 7.34 -12.31 15.81
CA GLY A 44 7.37 -11.34 16.91
C GLY A 44 7.29 -9.88 16.43
N ALA A 45 6.58 -9.63 15.33
CA ALA A 45 6.53 -8.33 14.66
C ALA A 45 5.59 -7.34 15.39
N GLY A 46 6.00 -6.87 16.57
CA GLY A 46 5.18 -6.00 17.44
C GLY A 46 4.81 -4.63 16.85
N GLY A 47 5.50 -4.19 15.79
CA GLY A 47 5.16 -2.97 15.04
C GLY A 47 4.08 -3.17 13.96
N ALA A 48 3.60 -4.40 13.75
CA ALA A 48 2.56 -4.69 12.76
C ALA A 48 1.16 -4.45 13.33
N GLU A 49 0.31 -3.79 12.55
CA GLU A 49 -1.13 -3.63 12.82
C GLU A 49 -1.95 -4.28 11.70
N PRO A 50 -2.37 -5.55 11.85
CA PRO A 50 -3.22 -6.22 10.87
C PRO A 50 -4.68 -5.76 10.94
N LEU A 51 -5.27 -5.39 9.81
CA LEU A 51 -6.66 -4.97 9.65
C LEU A 51 -7.41 -5.89 8.67
N LEU A 52 -8.41 -6.63 9.18
CA LEU A 52 -9.31 -7.44 8.36
C LEU A 52 -10.47 -6.59 7.83
N MET A 53 -10.30 -5.98 6.67
CA MET A 53 -11.32 -5.17 6.00
C MET A 53 -10.95 -4.86 4.54
N ASP A 54 -11.94 -4.42 3.76
CA ASP A 54 -11.70 -3.82 2.45
C ASP A 54 -10.85 -2.55 2.56
N TYR A 55 -10.01 -2.30 1.54
CA TYR A 55 -9.09 -1.17 1.57
C TYR A 55 -9.78 0.19 1.73
N ARG A 56 -10.97 0.40 1.16
CA ARG A 56 -11.69 1.67 1.31
C ARG A 56 -12.23 1.85 2.71
N ALA A 57 -12.57 0.75 3.39
CA ALA A 57 -12.89 0.79 4.81
C ALA A 57 -11.65 1.14 5.65
N ALA A 58 -10.50 0.54 5.33
CA ALA A 58 -9.24 0.88 5.99
C ALA A 58 -8.88 2.35 5.82
N LEU A 59 -8.89 2.88 4.59
CA LEU A 59 -8.61 4.30 4.31
C LEU A 59 -9.52 5.23 5.13
N ARG A 60 -10.82 4.94 5.23
CA ARG A 60 -11.75 5.73 6.05
C ARG A 60 -11.42 5.67 7.54
N VAL A 61 -11.06 4.50 8.06
CA VAL A 61 -10.67 4.33 9.47
C VAL A 61 -9.38 5.08 9.77
N LEU A 62 -8.37 4.93 8.90
CA LEU A 62 -7.06 5.58 9.03
C LEU A 62 -7.17 7.10 8.94
N ALA A 63 -7.98 7.61 8.00
CA ALA A 63 -8.27 9.04 7.90
C ALA A 63 -8.90 9.59 9.18
N ARG A 64 -9.89 8.90 9.75
CA ARG A 64 -10.53 9.29 11.02
C ARG A 64 -9.59 9.26 12.22
N ARG A 65 -8.58 8.39 12.19
CA ARG A 65 -7.52 8.33 13.21
C ARG A 65 -6.47 9.45 13.05
N GLY A 66 -6.53 10.21 11.95
CA GLY A 66 -5.49 11.18 11.62
C GLY A 66 -4.17 10.53 11.22
N SER A 67 -4.18 9.24 10.84
CA SER A 67 -2.98 8.52 10.44
C SER A 67 -2.40 9.10 9.14
N ARG A 68 -1.07 9.13 9.06
CA ARG A 68 -0.32 9.56 7.88
C ARG A 68 0.81 8.57 7.61
N PHE A 69 1.12 8.35 6.34
CA PHE A 69 2.11 7.38 5.89
C PHE A 69 3.05 7.99 4.85
N GLY A 70 4.35 7.95 5.12
CA GLY A 70 5.39 8.31 4.16
C GLY A 70 5.75 7.19 3.16
N LEU A 71 5.25 5.97 3.35
CA LEU A 71 5.41 4.85 2.42
C LEU A 71 4.12 4.02 2.36
N VAL A 72 3.58 3.84 1.16
CA VAL A 72 2.38 3.04 0.90
C VAL A 72 2.61 2.06 -0.26
N PHE A 73 2.17 0.82 -0.09
CA PHE A 73 2.15 -0.20 -1.13
C PHE A 73 0.73 -0.43 -1.64
N LEU A 74 0.60 -0.49 -2.96
CA LEU A 74 -0.61 -0.82 -3.70
C LEU A 74 -0.29 -2.02 -4.63
N ASP A 75 -0.46 -3.24 -4.12
CA ASP A 75 -0.41 -4.47 -4.90
C ASP A 75 -1.81 -5.13 -4.96
N PRO A 76 -2.78 -4.49 -5.65
CA PRO A 76 -4.10 -5.09 -5.77
C PRO A 76 -4.07 -6.30 -6.70
N PRO A 77 -5.09 -7.18 -6.61
CA PRO A 77 -5.29 -8.21 -7.64
C PRO A 77 -5.29 -7.60 -9.04
N TYR A 78 -4.41 -8.11 -9.91
CA TYR A 78 -4.16 -7.53 -11.23
C TYR A 78 -5.38 -7.43 -12.13
N GLY A 79 -5.36 -6.40 -12.98
CA GLY A 79 -6.38 -6.14 -13.97
C GLY A 79 -7.60 -5.40 -13.42
N LYS A 80 -8.54 -5.08 -14.33
CA LYS A 80 -9.74 -4.28 -14.05
C LYS A 80 -9.46 -2.85 -13.58
N GLY A 81 -8.22 -2.35 -13.61
CA GLY A 81 -7.87 -1.00 -13.19
C GLY A 81 -8.04 -0.75 -11.68
N ILE A 82 -7.83 -1.78 -10.85
CA ILE A 82 -7.90 -1.62 -9.38
C ILE A 82 -6.75 -0.74 -8.88
N ALA A 83 -5.55 -0.89 -9.44
CA ALA A 83 -4.38 -0.07 -9.10
C ALA A 83 -4.69 1.43 -9.21
N ALA A 84 -5.15 1.88 -10.38
CA ALA A 84 -5.55 3.28 -10.61
C ALA A 84 -6.62 3.76 -9.62
N ARG A 85 -7.71 2.99 -9.44
CA ARG A 85 -8.78 3.36 -8.51
C ARG A 85 -8.31 3.43 -7.05
N SER A 86 -7.45 2.50 -6.64
CA SER A 86 -6.90 2.50 -5.28
C SER A 86 -5.94 3.66 -5.05
N ALA A 87 -5.21 4.10 -6.09
CA ALA A 87 -4.39 5.31 -6.05
C ALA A 87 -5.26 6.56 -5.91
N ASP A 88 -6.35 6.67 -6.68
CA ASP A 88 -7.32 7.77 -6.57
C ASP A 88 -7.96 7.82 -5.17
N ASP A 89 -8.43 6.69 -4.67
CA ASP A 89 -9.03 6.56 -3.33
C ASP A 89 -8.01 6.93 -2.24
N LEU A 90 -6.74 6.52 -2.39
CA LEU A 90 -5.67 6.84 -1.46
C LEU A 90 -5.32 8.33 -1.46
N ALA A 91 -5.22 8.95 -2.63
CA ALA A 91 -4.95 10.39 -2.78
C ALA A 91 -6.06 11.23 -2.13
N GLY A 92 -7.33 10.82 -2.29
CA GLY A 92 -8.48 11.50 -1.69
C GLY A 92 -8.68 11.23 -0.19
N ALA A 93 -8.08 10.17 0.37
CA ALA A 93 -8.26 9.80 1.77
C ALA A 93 -7.49 10.70 2.75
N GLY A 94 -6.51 11.47 2.25
CA GLY A 94 -5.68 12.33 3.08
C GLY A 94 -4.85 11.54 4.09
N VAL A 95 -4.43 10.32 3.79
CA VAL A 95 -3.58 9.48 4.67
C VAL A 95 -2.13 9.43 4.21
N LEU A 96 -1.79 10.06 3.09
CA LEU A 96 -0.42 10.18 2.61
C LEU A 96 0.28 11.37 3.24
N GLU A 97 1.55 11.22 3.58
CA GLU A 97 2.40 12.36 3.95
C GLU A 97 2.81 13.15 2.69
N PRO A 98 2.91 14.49 2.78
CA PRO A 98 3.54 15.29 1.73
C PRO A 98 4.98 14.82 1.50
N GLY A 99 5.36 14.57 0.24
CA GLY A 99 6.66 13.95 -0.07
C GLY A 99 6.73 12.44 0.16
N GLY A 100 5.60 11.79 0.50
CA GLY A 100 5.54 10.35 0.69
C GLY A 100 5.73 9.57 -0.61
N THR A 101 6.09 8.29 -0.47
CA THR A 101 6.32 7.37 -1.57
C THR A 101 5.16 6.39 -1.69
N VAL A 102 4.70 6.17 -2.92
CA VAL A 102 3.71 5.13 -3.24
C VAL A 102 4.33 4.14 -4.23
N VAL A 103 4.31 2.86 -3.87
CA VAL A 103 4.74 1.76 -4.74
C VAL A 103 3.48 1.08 -5.26
N VAL A 104 3.38 0.93 -6.57
CA VAL A 104 2.23 0.32 -7.25
C VAL A 104 2.70 -0.86 -8.08
N GLU A 105 2.09 -2.02 -7.86
CA GLU A 105 2.27 -3.21 -8.69
C GLU A 105 1.06 -3.42 -9.60
N GLU A 106 1.32 -3.83 -10.84
CA GLU A 106 0.29 -4.16 -11.83
C GLU A 106 0.86 -5.12 -12.88
N ALA A 107 -0.01 -5.82 -13.60
CA ALA A 107 0.43 -6.63 -14.72
C ALA A 107 0.94 -5.75 -15.88
N GLU A 108 2.08 -6.09 -16.49
CA GLU A 108 2.67 -5.35 -17.62
C GLU A 108 1.67 -5.21 -18.78
N ARG A 109 0.87 -6.26 -19.04
CA ARG A 109 -0.18 -6.26 -20.07
C ARG A 109 -1.33 -5.28 -19.82
N THR A 110 -1.45 -4.70 -18.63
CA THR A 110 -2.46 -3.68 -18.32
C THR A 110 -2.17 -2.37 -19.04
N GLY A 111 -0.91 -2.11 -19.44
CA GLY A 111 -0.51 -0.91 -20.15
C GLY A 111 -0.42 0.33 -19.25
N GLU A 112 -0.59 1.53 -19.83
CA GLU A 112 -0.62 2.78 -19.06
C GLU A 112 -1.94 2.96 -18.31
N LEU A 113 -1.83 3.42 -17.07
CA LEU A 113 -2.95 3.75 -16.20
C LEU A 113 -2.88 5.23 -15.80
N PRO A 114 -4.03 5.91 -15.69
CA PRO A 114 -4.05 7.24 -15.10
C PRO A 114 -3.74 7.13 -13.60
N PHE A 115 -2.88 8.02 -13.11
CA PHE A 115 -2.58 8.18 -11.69
C PHE A 115 -2.96 9.59 -11.23
N PRO A 116 -3.19 9.79 -9.91
CA PRO A 116 -3.62 11.08 -9.39
C PRO A 116 -2.68 12.24 -9.76
N PRO A 117 -3.21 13.45 -9.97
CA PRO A 117 -2.36 14.64 -10.12
C PRO A 117 -1.49 14.86 -8.88
N GLY A 118 -0.29 15.41 -9.07
CA GLY A 118 0.69 15.60 -8.00
C GLY A 118 1.44 14.33 -7.58
N TRP A 119 1.23 13.21 -8.28
CA TRP A 119 2.09 12.02 -8.15
C TRP A 119 3.10 12.00 -9.30
N GLU A 120 4.36 12.20 -8.98
CA GLU A 120 5.45 12.14 -9.93
C GLU A 120 6.03 10.72 -9.98
N ARG A 121 6.03 10.08 -11.16
CA ARG A 121 6.61 8.74 -11.33
C ARG A 121 8.13 8.85 -11.28
N ALA A 122 8.72 8.42 -10.17
CA ALA A 122 10.16 8.38 -9.95
C ALA A 122 10.80 7.17 -10.64
N GLU A 123 10.13 6.02 -10.60
CA GLU A 123 10.64 4.79 -11.22
C GLU A 123 9.52 3.98 -11.89
N ASP A 124 9.91 3.20 -12.89
CA ASP A 124 9.05 2.31 -13.67
C ASP A 124 9.86 1.10 -14.11
N ARG A 125 9.66 -0.04 -13.44
CA ARG A 125 10.45 -1.25 -13.62
C ARG A 125 9.56 -2.39 -14.07
N ARG A 126 10.09 -3.22 -14.98
CA ARG A 126 9.37 -4.35 -15.56
C ARG A 126 10.12 -5.65 -15.27
N TYR A 127 9.41 -6.61 -14.71
CA TYR A 127 9.91 -7.91 -14.28
C TYR A 127 9.00 -9.02 -14.80
N GLY A 128 9.31 -9.54 -16.00
CA GLY A 128 8.44 -10.50 -16.66
C GLY A 128 7.06 -9.91 -16.90
N ASP A 129 6.03 -10.51 -16.29
CA ASP A 129 4.64 -10.05 -16.39
C ASP A 129 4.24 -9.00 -15.34
N THR A 130 5.15 -8.62 -14.43
CA THR A 130 4.91 -7.61 -13.39
C THR A 130 5.55 -6.29 -13.75
N ARG A 131 4.83 -5.19 -13.54
CA ARG A 131 5.30 -3.81 -13.61
C ARG A 131 5.22 -3.19 -12.22
N VAL A 132 6.31 -2.62 -11.76
CA VAL A 132 6.42 -1.90 -10.49
C VAL A 132 6.67 -0.43 -10.79
N MET A 133 5.78 0.44 -10.34
CA MET A 133 5.88 1.88 -10.49
C MET A 133 6.07 2.51 -9.11
N ILE A 134 7.01 3.44 -8.99
CA ILE A 134 7.25 4.19 -7.75
C ILE A 134 6.92 5.66 -8.01
N PHE A 135 6.07 6.21 -7.16
CA PHE A 135 5.63 7.60 -7.21
C PHE A 135 6.09 8.35 -5.97
N THR A 136 6.46 9.61 -6.15
CA THR A 136 6.61 10.59 -5.08
C THR A 136 5.41 11.52 -5.13
N VAL A 137 4.80 11.79 -3.97
CA VAL A 137 3.68 12.73 -3.86
C VAL A 137 4.24 14.11 -3.60
N GLU A 138 3.87 15.09 -4.43
CA GLU A 138 4.29 16.48 -4.26
C GLU A 138 4.04 16.98 -2.84
N LYS A 139 4.96 17.81 -2.35
CA LYS A 139 4.76 18.51 -1.07
C LYS A 139 3.75 19.62 -1.30
N GLU A 140 2.80 19.81 -0.38
CA GLU A 140 2.01 21.04 -0.39
C GLU A 140 2.98 22.24 -0.40
N PRO A 141 2.79 23.22 -1.29
CA PRO A 141 3.62 24.41 -1.28
C PRO A 141 3.42 25.11 0.07
N GLY A 142 4.51 25.20 0.84
CA GLY A 142 4.54 25.85 2.16
C GLY A 142 4.36 27.36 2.11
#